data_AF-X1B4T3-F1
#
_entry.id   AF-X1B4T3-F1
#
_cell.length_a   1.000
_cell.length_b   1.000
_cell.length_c   1.000
_cell.angle_alpha   90.00
_cell.angle_beta   90.00
_cell.angle_gamma   90.00
#
_symmetry.space_group_name_H-M   'P 1'
#
loop_
_entity.id
_entity.type
_entity.pdbx_description
1 polymer ?
#
loop_
_entity_poly.entity_id
_entity_poly.type
_entity_poly.pdbx_seq_one_letter_code
_entity_poly.pdbx_strand_id
1 'polypeptide(L)'
;GFEFVDKIVGGVIPRQYRPAVEKGVIGAMKKGILAGYPTVDIKATVYDGSYHPVDSSEMAFKVAGSMAFKKGATEANPILLEPIMDIEVIVPKEYMGDIIGDLNSKRGKIMGMEESSSGKQVIKAKIPQSEIFKYAIDLRSITQGRGTFTLKFSHYEEVPANIVQEIIAQAKEEEEEEKK
;
A
#
# COMPACT_ATOMS: atom_id res chain seq x y z
N GLY A 1 -1.77 -7.43 9.66
CA GLY A 1 -0.63 -8.28 9.23
C GLY A 1 -1.13 -9.51 8.50
N PHE A 2 -0.24 -10.32 7.92
CA PHE A 2 -0.60 -11.61 7.30
C PHE A 2 -0.73 -12.72 8.35
N GLU A 3 -1.81 -13.50 8.27
CA GLU A 3 -2.04 -14.69 9.10
C GLU A 3 -2.36 -15.90 8.22
N PHE A 4 -1.62 -17.01 8.40
CA PHE A 4 -1.95 -18.29 7.77
C PHE A 4 -2.51 -19.26 8.82
N VAL A 5 -3.68 -19.83 8.54
CA VAL A 5 -4.39 -20.73 9.45
C VAL A 5 -4.60 -22.09 8.80
N ASP A 6 -4.01 -23.13 9.40
CA ASP A 6 -4.25 -24.53 9.02
C ASP A 6 -5.39 -25.12 9.84
N LYS A 7 -6.51 -25.42 9.17
CA LYS A 7 -7.68 -26.11 9.72
C LYS A 7 -7.92 -27.49 9.08
N ILE A 8 -6.94 -28.05 8.38
CA ILE A 8 -7.11 -29.35 7.70
C ILE A 8 -7.25 -30.47 8.73
N VAL A 9 -8.38 -31.19 8.64
CA VAL A 9 -8.70 -32.40 9.39
C VAL A 9 -8.68 -33.64 8.50
N GLY A 10 -8.67 -34.84 9.08
CA GLY A 10 -8.83 -36.10 8.33
C GLY A 10 -7.68 -36.50 7.39
N GLY A 11 -6.60 -35.71 7.31
CA GLY A 11 -5.43 -36.04 6.48
C GLY A 11 -5.62 -35.81 4.98
N VAL A 12 -6.67 -35.07 4.58
CA VAL A 12 -6.98 -34.79 3.16
C VAL A 12 -5.88 -34.00 2.43
N ILE A 13 -5.01 -33.31 3.20
CA ILE A 13 -3.71 -32.81 2.74
C ILE A 13 -2.63 -33.30 3.72
N PRO A 14 -1.61 -34.04 3.24
CA PRO A 14 -0.46 -34.44 4.04
C PRO A 14 0.22 -33.24 4.70
N ARG A 15 0.56 -33.34 5.99
CA ARG A 15 1.15 -32.24 6.78
C ARG A 15 2.38 -31.61 6.12
N GLN A 16 3.20 -32.40 5.43
CA GLN A 16 4.40 -31.96 4.74
C GLN A 16 4.13 -30.96 3.59
N TYR A 17 2.95 -30.98 2.98
CA TYR A 17 2.61 -30.10 1.86
C TYR A 17 1.90 -28.81 2.27
N ARG A 18 1.40 -28.72 3.50
CA ARG A 18 0.67 -27.52 3.98
C ARG A 18 1.55 -26.26 4.00
N PRO A 19 2.84 -26.30 4.40
CA PRO A 19 3.74 -25.16 4.26
C PRO A 19 3.94 -24.70 2.80
N ALA A 20 3.80 -25.61 1.83
CA ALA A 20 3.91 -25.26 0.42
C ALA A 20 2.73 -24.39 -0.03
N VAL A 21 1.53 -24.66 0.46
CA VAL A 21 0.32 -23.85 0.22
C VAL A 21 0.56 -22.43 0.72
N GLU A 22 1.05 -22.28 1.95
CA GLU A 22 1.39 -20.98 2.55
C GLU A 22 2.42 -20.22 1.69
N LYS A 23 3.52 -20.88 1.28
CA LYS A 23 4.52 -20.28 0.37
C LYS A 23 3.89 -19.84 -0.95
N GLY A 24 2.90 -20.59 -1.45
CA GLY A 24 2.13 -20.26 -2.64
C GLY A 24 1.32 -18.99 -2.49
N VAL A 25 0.60 -18.87 -1.36
CA VAL A 25 -0.17 -17.68 -0.98
C VAL A 25 0.77 -16.47 -0.85
N ILE A 26 1.83 -16.56 -0.04
CA ILE A 26 2.80 -15.48 0.16
C ILE A 26 3.42 -15.03 -1.17
N GLY A 27 3.78 -15.97 -2.05
CA GLY A 27 4.32 -15.66 -3.36
C GLY A 27 3.34 -14.90 -4.25
N ALA A 28 2.05 -15.24 -4.17
CA ALA A 28 1.00 -14.57 -4.93
C ALA A 28 0.67 -13.18 -4.34
N MET A 29 0.63 -13.05 -3.01
CA MET A 29 0.44 -11.77 -2.33
C MET A 29 1.47 -10.74 -2.74
N LYS A 30 2.75 -11.13 -2.87
CA LYS A 30 3.83 -10.23 -3.29
C LYS A 30 3.64 -9.68 -4.70
N LYS A 31 2.97 -10.42 -5.58
CA LYS A 31 2.70 -9.98 -6.96
C LYS A 31 1.48 -9.07 -7.06
N GLY A 32 0.64 -9.01 -6.02
CA GLY A 32 -0.61 -8.26 -6.08
C GLY A 32 -1.66 -8.87 -7.00
N ILE A 33 -2.84 -8.26 -6.96
CA ILE A 33 -4.02 -8.70 -7.73
C ILE A 33 -4.52 -7.60 -8.68
N LEU A 34 -4.46 -6.34 -8.25
CA LEU A 34 -5.02 -5.21 -9.00
C LEU A 34 -4.01 -4.55 -9.94
N ALA A 35 -2.89 -4.08 -9.39
CA ALA A 35 -1.92 -3.23 -10.08
C ALA A 35 -0.48 -3.63 -9.75
N GLY A 36 -0.21 -4.92 -9.51
CA GLY A 36 1.13 -5.40 -9.20
C GLY A 36 1.64 -5.12 -7.78
N TYR A 37 0.90 -4.39 -6.95
CA TYR A 37 1.31 -4.05 -5.59
C TYR A 37 1.07 -5.16 -4.57
N PRO A 38 1.97 -5.35 -3.57
CA PRO A 38 1.81 -6.37 -2.55
C PRO A 38 0.49 -6.27 -1.80
N THR A 39 -0.22 -7.39 -1.69
CA THR A 39 -1.41 -7.50 -0.85
C THR A 39 -1.01 -7.66 0.61
N VAL A 40 -1.62 -6.85 1.49
CA VAL A 40 -1.35 -6.83 2.93
C VAL A 40 -2.63 -7.07 3.73
N ASP A 41 -2.49 -7.30 5.03
CA ASP A 41 -3.59 -7.38 6.00
C ASP A 41 -4.66 -8.43 5.68
N ILE A 42 -4.22 -9.61 5.26
CA ILE A 42 -5.09 -10.75 4.97
C ILE A 42 -4.91 -11.91 5.97
N LYS A 43 -5.97 -12.69 6.12
CA LYS A 43 -5.96 -13.99 6.78
C LYS A 43 -6.31 -15.08 5.77
N ALA A 44 -5.39 -16.00 5.53
CA ALA A 44 -5.59 -17.14 4.64
C ALA A 44 -5.83 -18.41 5.47
N THR A 45 -6.98 -19.06 5.28
CA THR A 45 -7.31 -20.30 6.00
C THR A 45 -7.37 -21.46 5.01
N VAL A 46 -6.53 -22.47 5.20
CA VAL A 46 -6.63 -23.76 4.49
C VAL A 46 -7.47 -24.71 5.35
N TYR A 47 -8.64 -25.11 4.84
CA TYR A 47 -9.61 -25.89 5.62
C TYR A 47 -10.02 -27.20 4.95
N ASP A 48 -9.77 -27.36 3.65
CA ASP A 48 -10.06 -28.59 2.91
C ASP A 48 -9.11 -28.74 1.70
N GLY A 49 -9.14 -29.90 1.05
CA GLY A 49 -8.45 -30.17 -0.21
C GLY A 49 -8.33 -31.66 -0.51
N SER A 50 -7.47 -32.00 -1.45
CA SER A 50 -7.19 -33.39 -1.82
C SER A 50 -5.77 -33.51 -2.36
N TYR A 51 -5.24 -34.74 -2.38
CA TYR A 51 -3.96 -35.04 -3.01
C TYR A 51 -4.03 -36.37 -3.75
N HIS A 52 -3.14 -36.53 -4.72
CA HIS A 52 -2.87 -37.78 -5.42
C HIS A 52 -1.49 -38.31 -5.00
N PRO A 53 -1.34 -39.58 -4.55
CA PRO A 53 -0.09 -40.06 -3.97
C PRO A 53 1.14 -39.97 -4.89
N VAL A 54 0.94 -40.05 -6.20
CA VAL A 54 2.03 -40.07 -7.19
C VAL A 54 2.24 -38.70 -7.83
N ASP A 55 1.16 -37.97 -8.11
CA ASP A 55 1.24 -36.72 -8.89
C ASP A 55 1.33 -35.47 -8.01
N SER A 56 1.05 -35.59 -6.71
CA SER A 56 1.16 -34.46 -5.80
C SER A 56 2.59 -34.21 -5.35
N SER A 57 3.03 -32.97 -5.47
CA SER A 57 4.36 -32.50 -5.09
C SER A 57 4.27 -31.19 -4.31
N GLU A 58 5.35 -30.81 -3.61
CA GLU A 58 5.44 -29.51 -2.94
C GLU A 58 5.16 -28.36 -3.92
N MET A 59 5.72 -28.45 -5.14
CA MET A 59 5.51 -27.46 -6.18
C MET A 59 4.04 -27.38 -6.61
N ALA A 60 3.34 -28.52 -6.75
CA ALA A 60 1.93 -28.54 -7.08
C ALA A 60 1.09 -27.81 -6.02
N PHE A 61 1.34 -28.06 -4.73
CA PHE A 61 0.62 -27.36 -3.65
C PHE A 61 0.97 -25.87 -3.55
N LYS A 62 2.20 -25.49 -3.87
CA LYS A 62 2.59 -24.07 -3.98
C LYS A 62 1.83 -23.37 -5.10
N VAL A 63 1.71 -24.00 -6.27
CA VAL A 63 0.94 -23.46 -7.39
C VAL A 63 -0.55 -23.41 -7.05
N ALA A 64 -1.09 -24.46 -6.42
CA ALA A 64 -2.48 -24.50 -5.95
C ALA A 64 -2.80 -23.37 -4.95
N GLY A 65 -1.94 -23.14 -3.95
CA GLY A 65 -2.09 -22.04 -3.00
C GLY A 65 -2.05 -20.67 -3.68
N SER A 66 -1.16 -20.48 -4.67
CA SER A 66 -1.09 -19.25 -5.46
C SER A 66 -2.36 -19.01 -6.27
N MET A 67 -2.90 -20.04 -6.93
CA MET A 67 -4.15 -19.94 -7.70
C MET A 67 -5.36 -19.68 -6.81
N ALA A 68 -5.44 -20.37 -5.67
CA ALA A 68 -6.51 -20.18 -4.69
C ALA A 68 -6.53 -18.75 -4.14
N PHE A 69 -5.35 -18.21 -3.79
CA PHE A 69 -5.23 -16.82 -3.36
C PHE A 69 -5.69 -15.86 -4.45
N LYS A 70 -5.21 -16.01 -5.69
CA LYS A 70 -5.59 -15.12 -6.79
C LYS A 70 -7.11 -15.07 -6.98
N LYS A 71 -7.74 -16.24 -7.07
CA LYS A 71 -9.19 -16.33 -7.24
C LYS A 71 -9.95 -15.70 -6.07
N GLY A 72 -9.62 -16.10 -4.84
CA GLY A 72 -10.31 -15.59 -3.65
C GLY A 72 -10.11 -14.09 -3.44
N ALA A 73 -8.91 -13.57 -3.69
CA ALA A 73 -8.61 -12.16 -3.54
C ALA A 73 -9.31 -11.29 -4.61
N THR A 74 -9.46 -11.78 -5.85
CA THR A 74 -10.24 -11.08 -6.88
C THR A 74 -11.73 -11.00 -6.52
N GLU A 75 -12.30 -12.07 -5.96
CA GLU A 75 -13.70 -12.12 -5.54
C GLU A 75 -13.97 -11.31 -4.25
N ALA A 76 -12.92 -10.97 -3.50
CA ALA A 76 -13.02 -10.26 -2.21
C ALA A 76 -13.10 -8.72 -2.34
N ASN A 77 -13.27 -8.17 -3.54
CA ASN A 77 -13.28 -6.72 -3.82
C ASN A 77 -12.04 -6.01 -3.24
N PRO A 78 -10.83 -6.33 -3.76
CA PRO A 78 -9.61 -5.73 -3.24
C PRO A 78 -9.61 -4.22 -3.47
N ILE A 79 -8.96 -3.49 -2.55
CA ILE A 79 -8.77 -2.03 -2.63
C ILE A 79 -7.29 -1.69 -2.72
N LEU A 80 -6.99 -0.53 -3.32
CA LEU A 80 -5.64 0.03 -3.30
C LEU A 80 -5.46 0.90 -2.06
N LEU A 81 -4.28 0.82 -1.48
CA LEU A 81 -3.88 1.63 -0.34
C LEU A 81 -2.71 2.54 -0.74
N GLU A 82 -2.75 3.81 -0.33
CA GLU A 82 -1.64 4.74 -0.45
C GLU A 82 -1.03 5.10 0.92
N PRO A 83 0.30 5.32 0.99
CA PRO A 83 0.95 5.75 2.21
C PRO A 83 0.64 7.22 2.50
N ILE A 84 0.14 7.48 3.70
CA ILE A 84 -0.08 8.82 4.24
C ILE A 84 1.09 9.20 5.14
N MET A 85 1.61 10.40 4.91
CA MET A 85 2.73 10.98 5.64
C MET A 85 2.21 12.04 6.61
N ASP A 86 2.71 12.01 7.84
CA ASP A 86 2.64 13.17 8.72
C ASP A 86 3.73 14.15 8.26
N ILE A 87 3.32 15.33 7.83
CA ILE A 87 4.20 16.43 7.42
C ILE A 87 4.13 17.56 8.44
N GLU A 88 5.29 18.04 8.85
CA GLU A 88 5.43 19.24 9.67
C GLU A 88 6.22 20.28 8.89
N VAL A 89 5.60 21.42 8.60
CA VAL A 89 6.17 22.51 7.80
C VAL A 89 6.40 23.71 8.70
N ILE A 90 7.63 24.23 8.73
CA ILE A 90 8.02 25.38 9.54
C ILE A 90 8.36 26.55 8.62
N VAL A 91 7.61 27.64 8.72
CA VAL A 91 7.74 28.82 7.85
C VAL A 91 7.55 30.14 8.61
N PRO A 92 8.11 31.26 8.13
CA PRO A 92 7.70 32.59 8.60
C PRO A 92 6.18 32.82 8.43
N LYS A 93 5.56 33.60 9.33
CA LYS A 93 4.10 33.89 9.34
C LYS A 93 3.59 34.41 8.00
N GLU A 94 4.40 35.17 7.27
CA GLU A 94 4.04 35.75 5.97
C GLU A 94 3.70 34.71 4.89
N TYR A 95 4.25 33.49 4.96
CA TYR A 95 3.99 32.42 3.97
C TYR A 95 2.94 31.40 4.45
N MET A 96 2.38 31.57 5.65
CA MET A 96 1.48 30.59 6.26
C MET A 96 0.28 30.29 5.36
N GLY A 97 -0.33 31.33 4.77
CA GLY A 97 -1.49 31.20 3.89
C GLY A 97 -1.17 30.39 2.63
N ASP A 98 -0.05 30.68 1.98
CA ASP A 98 0.38 30.00 0.75
C ASP A 98 0.65 28.52 0.99
N ILE A 99 1.28 28.17 2.11
CA ILE A 99 1.54 26.77 2.48
C ILE A 99 0.25 26.01 2.78
N ILE A 100 -0.72 26.63 3.46
CA ILE A 100 -2.02 25.99 3.70
C ILE A 100 -2.72 25.74 2.35
N GLY A 101 -2.66 26.70 1.42
CA GLY A 101 -3.20 26.55 0.07
C GLY A 101 -2.55 25.39 -0.69
N ASP A 102 -1.22 25.33 -0.70
CA ASP A 102 -0.45 24.28 -1.37
C ASP A 102 -0.77 22.88 -0.81
N LEU A 103 -0.73 22.72 0.52
CA LEU A 103 -1.05 21.44 1.17
C LEU A 103 -2.49 20.99 0.84
N ASN A 104 -3.47 21.89 0.90
CA ASN A 104 -4.86 21.54 0.55
C ASN A 104 -5.01 21.14 -0.93
N SER A 105 -4.29 21.80 -1.84
CA SER A 105 -4.31 21.45 -3.27
C SER A 105 -3.77 20.03 -3.53
N LYS A 106 -2.87 19.56 -2.66
CA LYS A 106 -2.21 18.25 -2.68
C LYS A 106 -2.92 17.22 -1.79
N ARG A 107 -4.24 17.36 -1.59
CA ARG A 107 -5.06 16.47 -0.72
C ARG A 107 -4.58 16.39 0.73
N GLY A 108 -3.80 17.36 1.18
CA GLY A 108 -3.33 17.45 2.55
C GLY A 108 -4.46 17.84 3.50
N LYS A 109 -4.55 17.14 4.64
CA LYS A 109 -5.47 17.44 5.72
C LYS A 109 -4.73 18.11 6.87
N ILE A 110 -5.01 19.39 7.10
CA ILE A 110 -4.42 20.14 8.20
C ILE A 110 -4.90 19.56 9.54
N MET A 111 -3.95 19.21 10.40
CA MET A 111 -4.19 18.68 11.73
C MET A 111 -4.10 19.76 12.81
N GLY A 112 -3.29 20.78 12.59
CA GLY A 112 -3.12 21.89 13.52
C GLY A 112 -2.04 22.87 13.10
N MET A 113 -2.00 24.00 13.78
CA MET A 113 -0.99 25.04 13.61
C MET A 113 -0.50 25.49 14.98
N GLU A 114 0.80 25.64 15.12
CA GLU A 114 1.47 26.06 16.36
C GLU A 114 2.49 27.15 16.06
N GLU A 115 2.67 28.08 16.98
CA GLU A 115 3.76 29.06 16.89
C GLU A 115 5.01 28.50 17.58
N SER A 116 6.11 28.42 16.83
CA SER A 116 7.42 28.07 17.36
C SER A 116 7.90 29.16 18.31
N SER A 117 8.74 28.80 19.28
CA SER A 117 9.46 29.73 20.17
C SER A 117 10.29 30.78 19.42
N SER A 118 10.62 30.53 18.15
CA SER A 118 11.31 31.46 17.25
C SER A 118 10.40 32.45 16.50
N GLY A 119 9.09 32.43 16.75
CA GLY A 119 8.09 33.26 16.05
C GLY A 119 7.70 32.76 14.66
N LYS A 120 8.20 31.58 14.24
CA LYS A 120 7.79 30.88 13.01
C LYS A 120 6.51 30.09 13.23
N GLN A 121 5.75 29.86 12.18
CA GLN A 121 4.58 28.99 12.19
C GLN A 121 4.97 27.56 11.86
N VAL A 122 4.40 26.62 12.61
CA VAL A 122 4.52 25.18 12.43
C VAL A 122 3.15 24.66 12.00
N ILE A 123 3.07 24.12 10.79
CA ILE A 123 1.84 23.58 10.21
C ILE A 123 1.98 22.07 10.18
N LYS A 124 1.08 21.35 10.86
CA LYS A 124 1.04 19.89 10.89
C LYS A 124 -0.10 19.42 10.00
N ALA A 125 0.19 18.49 9.09
CA ALA A 125 -0.81 17.93 8.20
C ALA A 125 -0.56 16.45 7.93
N LYS A 126 -1.60 15.75 7.46
CA LYS A 126 -1.49 14.43 6.86
C LYS A 126 -1.60 14.60 5.35
N ILE A 127 -0.68 14.01 4.59
CA ILE A 127 -0.63 14.18 3.15
C ILE A 127 -0.25 12.87 2.45
N PRO A 128 -0.88 12.52 1.32
CA PRO A 128 -0.47 11.35 0.55
C PRO A 128 0.95 11.53 0.00
N GLN A 129 1.79 10.49 0.14
CA GLN A 129 3.19 10.56 -0.30
C GLN A 129 3.32 10.84 -1.82
N SER A 130 2.35 10.36 -2.60
CA SER A 130 2.25 10.55 -4.05
C SER A 130 2.27 12.04 -4.45
N GLU A 131 1.73 12.92 -3.61
CA GLU A 131 1.56 14.35 -3.90
C GLU A 131 2.79 15.20 -3.55
N ILE A 132 3.72 14.65 -2.76
CA ILE A 132 4.82 15.40 -2.14
C ILE A 132 6.22 14.96 -2.59
N PHE A 133 6.33 14.21 -3.69
CA PHE A 133 7.62 13.74 -4.20
C PHE A 133 8.61 14.90 -4.49
N LYS A 134 8.10 16.06 -4.92
CA LYS A 134 8.90 17.27 -5.22
C LYS A 134 8.72 18.39 -4.19
N TYR A 135 8.16 18.09 -3.02
CA TYR A 135 7.75 19.12 -2.06
C TYR A 135 8.89 20.02 -1.58
N ALA A 136 10.13 19.52 -1.53
CA ALA A 136 11.29 20.36 -1.20
C ALA A 136 11.51 21.51 -2.19
N ILE A 137 11.23 21.29 -3.47
CA ILE A 137 11.34 22.29 -4.55
C ILE A 137 10.17 23.27 -4.43
N ASP A 138 8.95 22.75 -4.30
CA ASP A 138 7.72 23.53 -4.18
C ASP A 138 7.81 24.48 -2.96
N LEU A 139 8.16 23.94 -1.79
CA LEU A 139 8.33 24.69 -0.55
C LEU A 139 9.37 25.80 -0.69
N ARG A 140 10.52 25.50 -1.30
CA ARG A 140 11.58 26.49 -1.51
C ARG A 140 11.09 27.62 -2.41
N SER A 141 10.31 27.31 -3.45
CA SER A 141 9.77 28.32 -4.37
C SER A 141 8.73 29.21 -3.69
N ILE A 142 7.83 28.62 -2.90
CA ILE A 142 6.77 29.36 -2.19
C ILE A 142 7.37 30.28 -1.12
N THR A 143 8.35 29.77 -0.37
CA THR A 143 8.88 30.45 0.82
C THR A 143 10.16 31.24 0.57
N GLN A 144 10.57 31.38 -0.69
CA GLN A 144 11.87 31.96 -1.06
C GLN A 144 13.06 31.32 -0.32
N GLY A 145 12.96 30.01 -0.04
CA GLY A 145 13.95 29.23 0.70
C GLY A 145 13.96 29.43 2.22
N ARG A 146 12.93 30.05 2.81
CA ARG A 146 12.83 30.29 4.26
C ARG A 146 12.03 29.23 5.01
N GLY A 147 11.47 28.25 4.31
CA GLY A 147 10.74 27.12 4.88
C GLY A 147 11.56 25.85 5.04
N THR A 148 11.22 25.06 6.04
CA THR A 148 11.73 23.69 6.25
C THR A 148 10.58 22.74 6.51
N PHE A 149 10.73 21.46 6.19
CA PHE A 149 9.71 20.46 6.49
C PHE A 149 10.34 19.16 6.98
N THR A 150 9.55 18.37 7.70
CA THR A 150 9.88 16.99 8.05
C THR A 150 8.74 16.06 7.65
N LEU A 151 9.08 14.82 7.33
CA LEU A 151 8.14 13.78 6.94
C LEU A 151 8.31 12.57 7.83
N LYS A 152 7.19 11.98 8.24
CA LYS A 152 7.15 10.70 8.93
C LYS A 152 6.02 9.84 8.36
N PHE A 153 6.29 8.57 8.09
CA PHE A 153 5.22 7.65 7.73
C PHE A 153 4.18 7.57 8.85
N SER A 154 2.90 7.69 8.47
CA SER A 154 1.79 7.64 9.41
C SER A 154 1.09 6.29 9.34
N HIS A 155 0.43 6.00 8.22
CA HIS A 155 -0.36 4.81 7.98
C HIS A 155 -0.71 4.69 6.50
N TYR A 156 -1.40 3.61 6.13
CA TYR A 156 -2.00 3.44 4.81
C TYR A 156 -3.48 3.85 4.86
N GLU A 157 -3.96 4.49 3.80
CA GLU A 157 -5.37 4.86 3.60
C GLU A 157 -5.84 4.40 2.22
N GLU A 158 -7.15 4.23 2.05
CA GLU A 158 -7.74 3.85 0.76
C GLU A 158 -7.51 4.95 -0.29
N VAL A 159 -7.07 4.52 -1.47
CA VAL A 159 -6.87 5.43 -2.60
C VAL A 159 -8.23 5.91 -3.12
N PRO A 160 -8.42 7.23 -3.35
CA PRO A 160 -9.63 7.76 -3.96
C PRO A 160 -9.98 7.09 -5.29
N ALA A 161 -11.27 6.79 -5.49
CA ALA A 161 -11.76 6.02 -6.64
C ALA A 161 -11.36 6.59 -8.01
N ASN A 162 -11.22 7.91 -8.14
CA ASN A 162 -10.77 8.58 -9.36
C ASN A 162 -9.31 8.25 -9.70
N ILE A 163 -8.45 8.08 -8.70
CA ILE A 163 -7.02 7.76 -8.86
C ILE A 163 -6.82 6.25 -9.05
N VAL A 164 -7.66 5.42 -8.42
CA VAL A 164 -7.60 3.95 -8.54
C VAL A 164 -7.66 3.50 -10.00
N GLN A 165 -8.58 4.08 -10.79
CA GLN A 165 -8.77 3.69 -12.19
C GLN A 165 -7.54 3.99 -13.04
N GLU A 166 -6.91 5.14 -12.82
CA GLU A 166 -5.68 5.54 -13.52
C GLU A 166 -4.51 4.60 -13.18
N ILE A 167 -4.32 4.29 -11.89
CA ILE A 167 -3.26 3.37 -11.45
C ILE A 167 -3.42 1.97 -12.06
N ILE A 168 -4.64 1.44 -12.09
CA ILE A 168 -4.91 0.11 -12.67
C ILE A 168 -4.70 0.14 -14.19
N ALA A 169 -5.08 1.22 -14.88
CA ALA A 169 -4.86 1.35 -16.31
C ALA A 169 -3.36 1.38 -16.65
N GLN A 170 -2.60 2.22 -15.93
CA GLN A 170 -1.16 2.33 -16.12
C GLN A 170 -0.44 1.00 -15.85
N ALA A 171 -0.79 0.30 -14.77
CA ALA A 171 -0.17 -0.98 -14.45
C ALA A 171 -0.43 -2.06 -15.52
N LYS A 172 -1.60 -2.01 -16.19
CA LYS A 172 -1.90 -2.91 -17.31
C LYS A 172 -1.08 -2.59 -18.56
N GLU A 173 -0.89 -1.31 -18.87
CA GLU A 173 -0.06 -0.88 -20.00
C GLU A 173 1.39 -1.32 -19.80
N GLU A 174 1.95 -1.10 -18.60
CA GLU A 174 3.31 -1.54 -18.24
C GLU A 174 3.46 -3.08 -18.36
N GLU A 175 2.45 -3.85 -17.91
CA GLU A 175 2.48 -5.31 -18.03
C GLU A 175 2.38 -5.79 -19.50
N GLU A 176 1.68 -5.07 -20.36
CA GLU A 176 1.60 -5.38 -21.79
C GLU A 176 2.89 -5.03 -22.54
N GLU A 177 3.58 -3.97 -22.13
CA GLU A 177 4.89 -3.60 -22.68
C GLU A 177 5.98 -4.60 -22.30
N GLU A 178 6.02 -5.07 -21.04
CA GLU A 178 7.00 -6.08 -20.61
C GLU A 178 6.84 -7.45 -21.30
N LYS A 179 5.67 -7.73 -21.88
CA LYS A 179 5.38 -8.98 -22.59
C LYS A 179 5.71 -8.93 -24.09
N LYS A 180 6.03 -7.76 -24.63
CA LYS A 180 6.43 -7.57 -26.04
C LYS A 180 7.94 -7.76 -26.22
#